data_AF-A0A848GRL8-F1
#
_entry.id   AF-A0A848GRL8-F1
#
_cell.length_a   1.000
_cell.length_b   1.000
_cell.length_c   1.000
_cell.angle_alpha   90.00
_cell.angle_beta   90.00
_cell.angle_gamma   90.00
#
_symmetry.space_group_name_H-M   'P 1'
#
loop_
_entity.id
_entity.type
_entity.pdbx_description
1 polymer ?
#
loop_
_entity_poly.entity_id
_entity_poly.type
_entity_poly.pdbx_seq_one_letter_code
_entity_poly.pdbx_strand_id
1 'polypeptide(L)'
;MKNKIVEILGRINQVLPYLVFGTIICLGISYSMMRYRLKQHYVLTVGTVQEYNINPRGPGGSVKYSYKVKDKLYYSTDVYPEIHRSGMDSIEGKQFPVAYDTTDVGNCQILITTKRFKQFSIPFPDSLSWVEEYETDW
;
A
#
# COMPACT_ATOMS: atom_id res chain seq x y z
N MET A 1 -46.41 -19.71 12.04
CA MET A 1 -45.58 -18.65 11.40
C MET A 1 -44.21 -18.50 12.07
N LYS A 2 -44.11 -18.42 13.41
CA LYS A 2 -42.83 -18.35 14.15
C LYS A 2 -41.84 -19.50 13.85
N ASN A 3 -42.32 -20.74 13.74
CA ASN A 3 -41.45 -21.91 13.51
C ASN A 3 -40.74 -21.88 12.15
N LYS A 4 -41.37 -21.36 11.08
CA LYS A 4 -40.73 -21.24 9.76
C LYS A 4 -39.59 -20.21 9.77
N ILE A 5 -39.73 -19.14 10.54
CA ILE A 5 -38.69 -18.09 10.67
C ILE A 5 -37.46 -18.66 11.37
N VAL A 6 -37.66 -19.44 12.44
CA VAL A 6 -36.54 -20.07 13.18
C VAL A 6 -35.77 -21.05 12.29
N GLU A 7 -36.46 -21.84 11.48
CA GLU A 7 -35.83 -22.78 10.55
C GLU A 7 -35.00 -22.06 9.47
N ILE A 8 -35.54 -20.98 8.89
CA ILE A 8 -34.83 -20.15 7.90
C ILE A 8 -33.58 -19.52 8.51
N LEU A 9 -33.67 -18.96 9.72
CA LEU A 9 -32.54 -18.37 10.43
C LEU A 9 -31.44 -19.41 10.73
N GLY A 10 -31.83 -20.63 11.10
CA GLY A 10 -30.89 -21.74 11.30
C GLY A 10 -30.10 -22.09 10.04
N ARG A 11 -30.77 -22.16 8.88
CA ARG A 11 -30.11 -22.43 7.59
C ARG A 11 -29.18 -21.29 7.18
N ILE A 12 -29.59 -20.04 7.37
CA ILE A 12 -28.74 -18.86 7.08
C ILE A 12 -27.47 -18.89 7.94
N ASN A 13 -27.59 -19.18 9.23
CA ASN A 13 -26.43 -19.22 10.14
C ASN A 13 -25.44 -20.33 9.77
N GLN A 14 -25.90 -21.44 9.20
CA GLN A 14 -25.03 -22.52 8.71
C GLN A 14 -24.25 -22.14 7.44
N VAL A 15 -24.85 -21.35 6.52
CA VAL A 15 -24.18 -20.96 5.27
C VAL A 15 -23.33 -19.69 5.39
N LEU A 16 -23.68 -18.80 6.33
CA LEU A 16 -22.99 -17.53 6.57
C LEU A 16 -21.46 -17.65 6.72
N PRO A 17 -20.89 -18.57 7.52
CA PRO A 17 -19.44 -18.66 7.66
C PRO A 17 -18.72 -18.99 6.35
N TYR A 18 -19.32 -19.80 5.48
CA TYR A 18 -18.74 -20.13 4.17
C TYR A 18 -18.76 -18.93 3.22
N LEU A 19 -19.82 -18.12 3.25
CA LEU A 19 -19.91 -16.89 2.46
C LEU A 19 -18.87 -15.87 2.93
N VAL A 20 -18.71 -15.72 4.25
CA VAL A 20 -17.69 -14.84 4.84
C VAL A 20 -16.29 -15.31 4.45
N PHE A 21 -16.01 -16.60 4.59
CA PHE A 21 -14.72 -17.18 4.23
C PHE A 21 -14.41 -17.04 2.73
N GLY A 22 -15.38 -17.34 1.87
CA GLY A 22 -15.25 -17.15 0.43
C GLY A 22 -14.99 -15.68 0.06
N THR A 23 -15.66 -14.74 0.72
CA THR A 23 -15.44 -13.29 0.51
C THR A 23 -14.01 -12.89 0.89
N ILE A 24 -13.49 -13.36 2.04
CA ILE A 24 -12.12 -13.07 2.49
C ILE A 24 -11.09 -13.59 1.48
N ILE A 25 -11.28 -14.81 0.95
CA ILE A 25 -10.41 -15.38 -0.08
C ILE A 25 -10.44 -14.53 -1.35
N CYS A 26 -11.63 -14.17 -1.84
CA CYS A 26 -11.77 -13.35 -3.04
C CYS A 26 -11.09 -11.98 -2.88
N LEU A 27 -11.20 -11.35 -1.71
CA LEU A 27 -10.49 -10.10 -1.42
C LEU A 27 -8.97 -10.29 -1.42
N GLY A 28 -8.46 -11.37 -0.83
CA GLY A 28 -7.03 -11.68 -0.82
C GLY A 28 -6.46 -11.94 -2.22
N ILE A 29 -7.20 -12.68 -3.06
CA ILE A 29 -6.81 -12.91 -4.47
C ILE A 29 -6.83 -11.58 -5.25
N SER A 30 -7.90 -10.79 -5.10
CA SER A 30 -8.02 -9.49 -5.76
C SER A 30 -6.87 -8.55 -5.40
N TYR A 31 -6.53 -8.48 -4.11
CA TYR A 31 -5.38 -7.71 -3.63
C TYR A 31 -4.05 -8.21 -4.21
N SER A 32 -3.85 -9.53 -4.25
CA SER A 32 -2.64 -10.14 -4.81
C SER A 32 -2.49 -9.86 -6.31
N MET A 33 -3.58 -9.94 -7.07
CA MET A 33 -3.61 -9.60 -8.49
C MET A 33 -3.29 -8.13 -8.73
N MET A 34 -3.84 -7.22 -7.92
CA MET A 34 -3.55 -5.79 -8.00
C MET A 34 -2.05 -5.50 -7.77
N ARG A 35 -1.45 -6.11 -6.75
CA ARG A 35 -0.01 -6.00 -6.47
C ARG A 35 0.85 -6.59 -7.58
N TYR A 36 0.43 -7.72 -8.16
CA TYR A 36 1.13 -8.35 -9.28
C TYR A 36 1.10 -7.47 -10.53
N ARG A 37 -0.07 -6.91 -10.87
CA ARG A 37 -0.23 -6.00 -12.02
C ARG A 37 0.66 -4.77 -11.92
N LEU A 38 0.71 -4.15 -10.73
CA LEU A 38 1.59 -3.00 -10.50
C LEU A 38 3.04 -3.35 -10.83
N LYS A 39 3.53 -4.53 -10.41
CA LYS A 39 4.92 -4.94 -10.70
C LYS A 39 5.19 -5.22 -12.18
N GLN A 40 4.19 -5.63 -12.95
CA GLN A 40 4.35 -5.96 -14.38
C GLN A 40 4.18 -4.75 -15.31
N HIS A 41 3.36 -3.78 -14.93
CA HIS A 41 2.94 -2.68 -15.81
C HIS A 41 3.13 -1.29 -15.18
N TYR A 42 4.05 -1.15 -14.23
CA TYR A 42 4.33 0.16 -13.65
C TYR A 42 5.02 1.08 -14.65
N VAL A 43 4.71 2.35 -14.52
CA VAL A 43 5.52 3.45 -15.03
C VAL A 43 5.94 4.31 -13.83
N LEU A 44 7.13 4.91 -13.93
CA LEU A 44 7.63 5.81 -12.90
C LEU A 44 7.17 7.24 -13.17
N THR A 45 6.78 7.92 -12.10
CA THR A 45 6.62 9.37 -12.04
C THR A 45 7.30 9.88 -10.76
N VAL A 46 7.23 11.18 -10.51
CA VAL A 46 7.72 11.78 -9.28
C VAL A 46 6.52 12.14 -8.39
N GLY A 47 6.59 11.74 -7.13
CA GLY A 47 5.63 12.11 -6.10
C GLY A 47 6.27 12.85 -4.95
N THR A 48 5.48 13.67 -4.27
CA THR A 48 5.91 14.46 -3.10
C THR A 48 5.23 13.91 -1.86
N VAL A 49 6.03 13.56 -0.85
CA VAL A 49 5.51 13.18 0.47
C VAL A 49 4.86 14.39 1.11
N GLN A 50 3.59 14.26 1.49
CA GLN A 50 2.82 15.30 2.15
C GLN A 50 2.90 15.19 3.66
N GLU A 51 2.88 13.96 4.17
CA GLU A 51 2.81 13.68 5.61
C GLU A 51 3.32 12.27 5.88
N TYR A 52 4.02 12.09 7.00
CA TYR A 52 4.37 10.80 7.55
C TYR A 52 3.75 10.61 8.93
N ASN A 53 2.76 9.74 9.01
CA ASN A 53 2.07 9.43 10.25
C ASN A 53 2.74 8.23 10.93
N ILE A 54 3.43 8.48 12.04
CA ILE A 54 4.02 7.42 12.87
C ILE A 54 2.92 6.51 13.42
N ASN A 55 3.14 5.20 13.36
CA ASN A 55 2.29 4.25 14.06
C ASN A 55 2.72 4.17 15.54
N PRO A 56 1.90 4.63 16.50
CA PRO A 56 2.29 4.64 17.91
C PRO A 56 2.54 3.24 18.48
N ARG A 57 1.98 2.20 17.86
CA ARG A 57 2.04 0.80 18.32
C ARG A 57 3.09 -0.08 17.64
N GLY A 58 3.92 0.46 16.74
CA GLY A 58 4.94 -0.34 16.04
C GLY A 58 6.13 0.45 15.50
N PRO A 59 7.13 -0.25 14.95
CA PRO A 59 8.15 0.36 14.09
C PRO A 59 7.49 0.73 12.76
N GLY A 60 7.67 1.97 12.30
CA GLY A 60 7.07 2.44 11.05
C GLY A 60 5.92 3.43 11.16
N GLY A 61 5.37 3.72 10.00
CA GLY A 61 4.32 4.70 9.80
C GLY A 61 3.64 4.55 8.46
N SER A 62 2.76 5.50 8.16
CA SER A 62 2.12 5.62 6.85
C SER A 62 2.53 6.93 6.20
N VAL A 63 2.92 6.85 4.93
CA VAL A 63 3.33 7.97 4.11
C VAL A 63 2.13 8.37 3.26
N LYS A 64 1.63 9.59 3.42
CA LYS A 64 0.71 10.22 2.47
C LYS A 64 1.52 10.98 1.44
N TYR A 65 1.20 10.79 0.16
CA TYR A 65 1.93 11.44 -0.93
C TYR A 65 0.99 11.85 -2.05
N SER A 66 1.46 12.79 -2.87
CA SER A 66 0.78 13.21 -4.09
C SER A 66 1.69 13.03 -5.30
N TYR A 67 1.13 12.79 -6.48
CA TYR A 67 1.88 12.65 -7.72
C TYR A 67 1.04 13.07 -8.92
N LYS A 68 1.71 13.43 -10.02
CA LYS A 68 1.05 13.96 -11.23
C LYS A 68 1.12 12.93 -12.37
N VAL A 69 -0.01 12.70 -13.04
CA VAL A 69 -0.11 11.91 -14.27
C VAL A 69 -0.98 12.66 -15.27
N LYS A 70 -0.44 12.99 -16.45
CA LYS A 70 -1.14 13.75 -17.51
C LYS A 70 -1.84 15.01 -16.97
N ASP A 71 -1.08 15.81 -16.25
CA ASP A 71 -1.51 17.04 -15.57
C ASP A 71 -2.55 16.91 -14.44
N LYS A 72 -3.04 15.71 -14.15
CA LYS A 72 -3.94 15.45 -13.03
C LYS A 72 -3.15 15.05 -11.79
N LEU A 73 -3.53 15.63 -10.65
CA LEU A 73 -2.95 15.33 -9.34
C LEU A 73 -3.70 14.17 -8.68
N TYR A 74 -2.95 13.23 -8.14
CA TYR A 74 -3.44 12.05 -7.42
C TYR A 74 -2.86 12.05 -6.02
N TYR A 75 -3.58 11.41 -5.09
CA TYR A 75 -3.18 11.26 -3.69
C TYR A 75 -3.29 9.79 -3.31
N SER A 76 -2.31 9.31 -2.56
CA SER A 76 -2.29 7.93 -2.08
C SER A 76 -1.62 7.85 -0.70
N THR A 77 -1.70 6.67 -0.10
CA THR A 77 -1.11 6.39 1.21
C THR A 77 -0.52 4.99 1.21
N ASP A 78 0.74 4.89 1.60
CA ASP A 78 1.45 3.62 1.74
C ASP A 78 1.94 3.41 3.16
N VAL A 79 1.94 2.16 3.60
CA VAL A 79 2.48 1.79 4.92
C VAL A 79 3.93 1.34 4.76
N TYR A 80 4.77 1.90 5.62
CA TYR A 80 6.21 1.69 5.70
C TYR A 80 6.59 1.21 7.10
N PRO A 81 6.45 -0.09 7.40
CA PRO A 81 6.96 -0.66 8.65
C PRO A 81 8.49 -0.55 8.75
N GLU A 82 9.18 -0.50 7.62
CA GLU A 82 10.65 -0.47 7.55
C GLU A 82 11.28 0.90 7.84
N ILE A 83 10.51 2.00 7.89
CA ILE A 83 11.05 3.35 8.16
C ILE A 83 10.99 3.65 9.66
N HIS A 84 12.13 3.96 10.28
CA HIS A 84 12.19 4.31 11.69
C HIS A 84 11.42 5.61 12.01
N ARG A 85 10.95 5.75 13.24
CA ARG A 85 10.17 6.93 13.69
C ARG A 85 10.93 8.25 13.54
N SER A 86 12.25 8.21 13.68
CA SER A 86 13.13 9.38 13.52
C SER A 86 13.26 9.85 12.07
N GLY A 87 12.83 9.06 11.09
CA GLY A 87 12.88 9.44 9.67
C GLY A 87 11.75 10.39 9.22
N MET A 88 10.75 10.65 10.08
CA MET A 88 9.56 11.45 9.78
C MET A 88 9.92 12.81 9.16
N ASP A 89 10.67 13.63 9.89
CA ASP A 89 10.97 15.00 9.49
C ASP A 89 11.89 15.06 8.26
N SER A 90 12.66 13.99 8.00
CA SER A 90 13.61 13.92 6.90
C SER A 90 12.95 13.63 5.55
N ILE A 91 11.80 12.93 5.54
CA ILE A 91 11.12 12.50 4.31
C ILE A 91 9.94 13.40 3.91
N GLU A 92 9.33 14.13 4.84
CA GLU A 92 8.23 15.04 4.54
C GLU A 92 8.66 16.17 3.59
N GLY A 93 7.81 16.47 2.61
CA GLY A 93 8.10 17.46 1.56
C GLY A 93 9.13 17.02 0.51
N LYS A 94 9.79 15.86 0.67
CA LYS A 94 10.74 15.32 -0.30
C LYS A 94 10.02 14.64 -1.47
N GLN A 95 10.75 14.55 -2.57
CA GLN A 95 10.30 13.90 -3.79
C GLN A 95 10.92 12.52 -3.92
N PHE A 96 10.10 11.54 -4.30
CA PHE A 96 10.53 10.17 -4.54
C PHE A 96 9.87 9.63 -5.82
N PRO A 97 10.48 8.60 -6.45
CA PRO A 97 9.83 7.87 -7.53
C PRO A 97 8.52 7.25 -7.04
N VAL A 98 7.48 7.35 -7.86
CA VAL A 98 6.20 6.64 -7.67
C VAL A 98 6.00 5.69 -8.83
N ALA A 99 5.87 4.41 -8.54
CA ALA A 99 5.43 3.41 -9.50
C ALA A 99 3.90 3.41 -9.53
N TYR A 100 3.29 3.58 -10.71
CA TYR A 100 1.83 3.48 -10.87
C TYR A 100 1.46 2.62 -12.07
N ASP A 101 0.33 1.91 -11.99
CA ASP A 101 -0.20 1.12 -13.09
C ASP A 101 -0.87 2.04 -14.13
N THR A 102 -0.46 1.95 -15.39
CA THR A 102 -1.01 2.79 -16.46
C THR A 102 -2.48 2.49 -16.78
N THR A 103 -2.95 1.30 -16.42
CA THR A 103 -4.34 0.85 -16.61
C THR A 103 -5.24 1.21 -15.42
N ASP A 104 -4.65 1.45 -14.25
CA ASP A 104 -5.33 1.91 -13.04
C ASP A 104 -4.38 2.79 -12.23
N VAL A 105 -4.47 4.11 -12.45
CA VAL A 105 -3.57 5.07 -11.81
C VAL A 105 -3.68 5.02 -10.28
N GLY A 106 -4.82 4.61 -9.72
CA GLY A 106 -4.99 4.47 -8.26
C GLY A 106 -4.12 3.38 -7.66
N ASN A 107 -3.80 2.35 -8.44
CA ASN A 107 -2.85 1.31 -8.05
C ASN A 107 -1.42 1.84 -8.20
N CYS A 108 -0.89 2.38 -7.11
CA CYS A 108 0.41 3.04 -7.08
C CYS A 108 1.17 2.70 -5.80
N GLN A 109 2.47 2.95 -5.84
CA GLN A 109 3.35 2.82 -4.70
C GLN A 109 4.50 3.83 -4.81
N ILE A 110 4.67 4.68 -3.79
CA ILE A 110 5.88 5.51 -3.69
C ILE A 110 7.07 4.61 -3.35
N LEU A 111 8.27 4.94 -3.82
CA LEU A 111 9.49 4.16 -3.61
C LEU A 111 10.46 4.99 -2.76
N ILE A 112 10.47 4.72 -1.45
CA ILE A 112 11.33 5.45 -0.51
C ILE A 112 12.52 4.59 -0.11
N THR A 113 12.28 3.33 0.29
CA THR A 113 13.30 2.46 0.85
C THR A 113 13.91 1.51 -0.18
N THR A 114 15.13 1.06 0.07
CA THR A 114 15.86 0.06 -0.72
C THR A 114 15.02 -1.20 -0.95
N LYS A 115 14.29 -1.65 0.08
CA LYS A 115 13.35 -2.77 -0.01
C LYS A 115 12.28 -2.54 -1.08
N ARG A 116 11.74 -1.32 -1.21
CA ARG A 116 10.74 -1.00 -2.24
C ARG A 116 11.36 -0.93 -3.62
N PHE A 117 12.53 -0.31 -3.79
CA PHE A 117 13.23 -0.32 -5.08
C PHE A 117 13.50 -1.74 -5.58
N LYS A 118 13.97 -2.63 -4.69
CA LYS A 118 14.20 -4.05 -4.99
C LYS A 118 12.93 -4.79 -5.42
N GLN A 119 11.76 -4.44 -4.87
CA GLN A 119 10.48 -5.07 -5.27
C GLN A 119 10.10 -4.81 -6.73
N PHE A 120 10.61 -3.74 -7.32
CA PHE A 120 10.39 -3.35 -8.71
C PHE A 120 11.61 -3.64 -9.62
N SER A 121 12.65 -4.28 -9.06
CA SER A 121 13.92 -4.54 -9.75
C SER A 121 14.61 -3.27 -10.25
N ILE A 122 14.45 -2.16 -9.52
CA ILE A 122 15.09 -0.87 -9.82
C ILE A 122 16.31 -0.72 -8.89
N PRO A 123 17.48 -0.27 -9.40
CA PRO A 123 18.61 0.04 -8.54
C PRO A 123 18.26 1.19 -7.59
N PHE A 124 18.71 1.10 -6.34
CA PHE A 124 18.56 2.18 -5.38
C PHE A 124 19.50 3.33 -5.77
N PRO A 125 19.00 4.57 -5.97
CA PRO A 125 19.81 5.66 -6.45
C PRO A 125 20.66 6.28 -5.34
N ASP A 126 21.92 6.62 -5.63
CA ASP A 126 22.86 7.21 -4.67
C ASP A 126 22.33 8.51 -4.02
N SER A 127 21.47 9.25 -4.71
CA SER A 127 20.81 10.46 -4.20
C SER A 127 19.87 10.21 -3.02
N LEU A 128 19.50 8.95 -2.79
CA LEU A 128 18.65 8.51 -1.68
C LEU A 128 19.42 7.71 -0.62
N SER A 129 20.75 7.60 -0.72
CA SER A 129 21.59 6.86 0.25
C SER A 129 21.36 7.29 1.71
N TRP A 130 21.07 8.56 1.96
CA TRP A 130 20.72 9.09 3.28
C TRP A 130 19.46 8.44 3.91
N VAL A 131 18.57 7.84 3.10
CA VAL A 131 17.36 7.16 3.59
C VAL A 131 17.72 5.88 4.35
N GLU A 132 18.84 5.24 4.01
CA GLU A 132 19.30 3.99 4.63
C GLU A 132 19.53 4.16 6.15
N GLU A 133 19.91 5.36 6.61
CA GLU A 133 20.08 5.68 8.04
C GLU A 133 18.77 5.52 8.85
N TYR A 134 17.64 5.56 8.16
CA TYR A 134 16.30 5.43 8.74
C TYR A 134 15.63 4.12 8.37
N GLU A 135 16.26 3.26 7.57
CA GLU A 135 15.75 1.93 7.29
C GLU A 135 16.04 1.00 8.46
N THR A 136 15.10 0.09 8.72
CA THR A 136 15.24 -0.94 9.74
C THR A 136 15.25 -2.32 9.10
N ASP A 137 16.13 -3.19 9.57
CA ASP A 137 16.40 -4.52 8.98
C ASP A 137 15.33 -5.60 9.26
N TRP A 138 14.16 -5.24 9.79
CA TRP A 138 13.14 -6.20 10.23
C TRP A 138 12.35 -6.89 9.09
#